data_AF-A0A8T5MW22-F1
#
_entry.id   AF-A0A8T5MW22-F1
#
_cell.length_a   1.000
_cell.length_b   1.000
_cell.length_c   1.000
_cell.angle_alpha   90.00
_cell.angle_beta   90.00
_cell.angle_gamma   90.00
#
_symmetry.space_group_name_H-M   'P 1'
#
loop_
_entity.id
_entity.type
_entity.pdbx_description
1 polymer ?
#
loop_
_entity_poly.entity_id
_entity_poly.type
_entity_poly.pdbx_seq_one_letter_code
_entity_poly.pdbx_strand_id
1 'polypeptide(L)'
;MSDYSDLEKKAKNYFILGLFGEKHKMTSEAVSNYFKALFAICDMFLIKKTGFQPKDHTERFRALERTDKFLYRILDELFSVYRETYTKELSPKRVEHIRKRIGEIFDYAKIEKPTEKDL
;
A
#
# COMPACT_ATOMS: atom_id res chain seq x y z
N MET A 1 20.61 12.90 1.29
CA MET A 1 19.96 11.87 2.13
C MET A 1 18.75 11.39 1.36
N SER A 2 18.69 10.10 1.06
CA SER A 2 18.00 9.60 -0.12
C SER A 2 16.47 9.53 0.03
N ASP A 3 15.74 9.96 -1.00
CA ASP A 3 14.26 9.98 -1.14
C ASP A 3 13.55 8.69 -0.68
N TYR A 4 14.26 7.57 -0.61
CA TYR A 4 13.75 6.29 -0.11
C TYR A 4 13.34 6.29 1.36
N SER A 5 14.08 7.02 2.21
CA SER A 5 13.80 7.06 3.66
C SER A 5 12.45 7.71 3.96
N ASP A 6 12.06 8.69 3.13
CA ASP A 6 10.76 9.34 3.23
C ASP A 6 9.62 8.44 2.76
N LEU A 7 9.84 7.61 1.73
CA LEU A 7 8.84 6.66 1.24
C LEU A 7 8.59 5.52 2.23
N GLU A 8 9.62 4.98 2.86
CA GLU A 8 9.46 3.98 3.92
C GLU A 8 8.67 4.56 5.10
N LYS A 9 9.04 5.77 5.55
CA LYS A 9 8.33 6.47 6.63
C LYS A 9 6.86 6.72 6.26
N LYS A 10 6.60 7.18 5.03
CA LYS A 10 5.23 7.36 4.51
C LYS A 10 4.47 6.04 4.50
N ALA A 11 5.08 4.94 4.05
CA ALA A 11 4.45 3.63 4.05
C ALA A 11 4.00 3.21 5.45
N LYS A 12 4.89 3.34 6.44
CA LYS A 12 4.57 3.05 7.85
C LYS A 12 3.44 3.94 8.38
N ASN A 13 3.54 5.26 8.17
CA ASN A 13 2.52 6.21 8.62
C ASN A 13 1.15 5.92 8.00
N TYR A 14 1.08 5.64 6.70
CA TYR A 14 -0.17 5.30 6.04
C TYR A 14 -0.74 3.98 6.53
N PHE A 15 0.10 2.99 6.85
CA PHE A 15 -0.37 1.74 7.44
C PHE A 15 -0.98 1.96 8.84
N ILE A 16 -0.35 2.79 9.68
CA ILE A 16 -0.90 3.21 10.99
C ILE A 16 -2.24 3.92 10.83
N LEU A 17 -2.35 4.85 9.87
CA LEU A 17 -3.62 5.52 9.58
C LEU A 17 -4.71 4.54 9.09
N GLY A 18 -4.30 3.50 8.36
CA GLY A 18 -5.18 2.39 7.99
C GLY A 18 -5.71 1.64 9.20
N LEU A 19 -4.81 1.27 10.13
CA LEU A 19 -5.15 0.60 11.39
C LEU A 19 -6.10 1.46 12.24
N PHE A 20 -5.85 2.77 12.30
CA PHE A 20 -6.72 3.72 13.00
C PHE A 20 -8.12 3.73 12.39
N GLY A 21 -8.22 3.88 11.06
CA GLY A 21 -9.51 3.84 10.36
C GLY A 21 -10.27 2.54 10.61
N GLU A 22 -9.59 1.39 10.55
CA GLU A 22 -10.18 0.08 10.80
C GLU A 22 -10.72 -0.04 12.24
N LYS A 23 -9.94 0.38 13.24
CA LYS A 23 -10.34 0.42 14.66
C LYS A 23 -11.58 1.28 14.90
N HIS A 24 -11.72 2.38 14.16
CA HIS A 24 -12.83 3.32 14.28
C HIS A 24 -13.98 3.05 13.29
N LYS A 25 -13.98 1.90 12.59
CA LYS A 25 -15.01 1.50 11.61
C LYS A 25 -15.16 2.46 10.41
N MET A 26 -14.11 3.23 10.11
CA MET A 26 -14.00 4.12 8.95
C MET A 26 -13.40 3.33 7.78
N THR A 27 -14.22 2.50 7.12
CA THR A 27 -13.69 1.43 6.26
C THR A 27 -13.09 1.95 4.96
N SER A 28 -13.70 2.96 4.35
CA SER A 28 -13.21 3.62 3.15
C SER A 28 -11.87 4.31 3.40
N GLU A 29 -11.73 5.01 4.52
CA GLU A 29 -10.51 5.69 4.95
C GLU A 29 -9.41 4.70 5.31
N ALA A 30 -9.75 3.61 6.00
CA ALA A 30 -8.80 2.55 6.33
C ALA A 30 -8.16 1.99 5.06
N VAL A 31 -9.00 1.60 4.09
CA VAL A 31 -8.53 1.01 2.83
C VAL A 31 -7.77 2.03 2.00
N SER A 32 -8.23 3.28 1.88
CA SER A 32 -7.48 4.33 1.18
C SER A 32 -6.07 4.48 1.73
N ASN A 33 -5.91 4.48 3.06
CA ASN A 33 -4.61 4.59 3.70
C ASN A 33 -3.76 3.32 3.52
N TYR A 34 -4.33 2.12 3.60
CA TYR A 34 -3.58 0.90 3.26
C TYR A 34 -3.05 0.94 1.82
N PHE A 35 -3.84 1.39 0.85
CA PHE A 35 -3.36 1.55 -0.53
C PHE A 35 -2.25 2.61 -0.67
N LYS A 36 -2.33 3.72 0.07
CA LYS A 36 -1.22 4.69 0.11
C LYS A 36 0.06 4.07 0.66
N ALA A 37 -0.04 3.18 1.65
CA ALA A 37 1.11 2.43 2.15
C ALA A 37 1.70 1.51 1.06
N LEU A 38 0.84 0.75 0.37
CA LEU A 38 1.23 -0.08 -0.77
C LEU A 38 1.92 0.74 -1.88
N PHE A 39 1.34 1.86 -2.30
CA PHE A 39 1.93 2.70 -3.34
C PHE A 39 3.30 3.26 -2.93
N ALA A 40 3.47 3.67 -1.67
CA ALA A 40 4.77 4.14 -1.18
C ALA A 40 5.84 3.04 -1.23
N ILE A 41 5.49 1.79 -0.89
CA ILE A 41 6.42 0.64 -1.02
C ILE A 41 6.74 0.38 -2.49
N CYS A 42 5.73 0.33 -3.36
CA CYS A 42 5.94 0.15 -4.81
C CYS A 42 6.86 1.22 -5.40
N ASP A 43 6.63 2.49 -5.07
CA ASP A 43 7.45 3.61 -5.56
C ASP A 43 8.88 3.51 -5.04
N MET A 44 9.05 3.16 -3.77
CA MET A 44 10.38 2.90 -3.21
C MET A 44 11.11 1.80 -3.99
N PHE A 45 10.43 0.69 -4.31
CA PHE A 45 11.02 -0.40 -5.11
C PHE A 45 11.39 0.03 -6.52
N LEU A 46 10.50 0.75 -7.21
CA LEU A 46 10.73 1.23 -8.56
C LEU A 46 11.93 2.18 -8.62
N ILE A 47 11.98 3.16 -7.72
CA ILE A 47 13.08 4.12 -7.68
C ILE A 47 14.38 3.38 -7.32
N LYS A 48 14.39 2.46 -6.34
CA LYS A 48 15.60 1.69 -5.97
C LYS A 48 16.13 0.84 -7.14
N LYS A 49 15.25 0.18 -7.90
CA LYS A 49 15.63 -0.73 -8.99
C LYS A 49 15.97 0.00 -10.30
N THR A 50 15.32 1.13 -10.57
CA THR A 50 15.34 1.74 -11.92
C THR A 50 15.62 3.23 -11.93
N GLY A 51 15.58 3.91 -10.78
CA GLY A 51 15.61 5.37 -10.70
C GLY A 51 14.32 6.06 -11.19
N PHE A 52 13.32 5.29 -11.63
CA PHE A 52 12.06 5.84 -12.15
C PHE A 52 11.04 6.06 -11.03
N GLN A 53 10.49 7.28 -10.97
CA GLN A 53 9.37 7.62 -10.09
C GLN A 53 8.10 7.79 -10.92
N PRO A 54 7.08 6.93 -10.73
CA PRO A 54 5.83 7.05 -11.46
C PRO A 54 5.04 8.28 -11.02
N LYS A 55 4.35 8.93 -11.96
CA LYS A 55 3.54 10.13 -11.72
C LYS A 55 2.08 9.80 -11.42
N ASP A 56 1.61 8.65 -11.87
CA ASP A 56 0.23 8.20 -11.71
C ASP A 56 0.14 6.67 -11.53
N HIS A 57 -1.09 6.17 -11.37
CA HIS A 57 -1.33 4.73 -11.26
C HIS A 57 -0.93 3.96 -12.52
N THR A 58 -1.24 4.47 -13.71
CA THR A 58 -0.93 3.80 -14.98
C THR A 58 0.57 3.59 -15.15
N GLU A 59 1.37 4.63 -14.91
CA GLU A 59 2.82 4.56 -14.94
C GLU A 59 3.36 3.56 -13.91
N ARG A 60 2.84 3.60 -12.68
CA ARG A 60 3.24 2.67 -11.61
C ARG A 60 2.98 1.21 -12.01
N PHE A 61 1.79 0.91 -12.51
CA PHE A 61 1.42 -0.44 -12.95
C PHE A 61 2.34 -0.95 -14.06
N ARG A 62 2.55 -0.14 -15.12
CA ARG A 62 3.42 -0.50 -16.24
C ARG A 62 4.87 -0.69 -15.81
N ALA A 63 5.37 0.16 -14.90
CA ALA A 63 6.72 0.05 -14.40
C ALA A 63 6.89 -1.22 -13.55
N LEU A 64 5.96 -1.52 -12.64
CA LEU A 64 5.99 -2.75 -11.84
C LEU A 64 5.86 -4.00 -12.69
N GLU A 65 4.98 -3.99 -13.70
CA GLU A 65 4.84 -5.11 -14.62
C GLU A 65 6.19 -5.49 -15.26
N ARG A 66 7.06 -4.53 -15.54
CA ARG A 66 8.37 -4.77 -16.17
C ARG A 66 9.47 -5.11 -15.17
N THR A 67 9.33 -4.73 -13.89
CA THR A 67 10.45 -4.70 -12.92
C THR A 67 10.26 -5.62 -11.72
N ASP A 68 9.02 -5.85 -11.31
CA ASP A 68 8.68 -6.67 -10.14
C ASP A 68 7.28 -7.30 -10.31
N LYS A 69 7.28 -8.50 -10.89
CA LYS A 69 6.04 -9.25 -11.16
C LYS A 69 5.26 -9.61 -9.89
N PHE A 70 5.93 -9.72 -8.74
CA PHE A 70 5.26 -10.01 -7.48
C PHE A 70 4.44 -8.80 -7.03
N LEU A 71 5.08 -7.64 -6.92
CA LEU A 71 4.39 -6.40 -6.55
C LEU A 71 3.29 -6.03 -7.56
N TYR A 72 3.54 -6.22 -8.86
CA TYR A 72 2.52 -6.03 -9.88
C TYR A 72 1.27 -6.89 -9.65
N ARG A 73 1.44 -8.19 -9.39
CA ARG A 73 0.30 -9.11 -9.17
C ARG A 73 -0.52 -8.71 -7.95
N ILE A 74 0.14 -8.38 -6.84
CA ILE A 74 -0.56 -7.94 -5.63
C ILE A 74 -1.30 -6.62 -5.88
N LEU A 75 -0.64 -5.68 -6.56
CA LEU A 75 -1.26 -4.39 -6.87
C LEU A 75 -2.50 -4.57 -7.76
N ASP A 76 -2.39 -5.38 -8.82
CA ASP A 76 -3.48 -5.65 -9.75
C ASP A 76 -4.67 -6.38 -9.11
N GLU A 77 -4.38 -7.40 -8.30
CA GLU A 77 -5.38 -8.13 -7.51
C GLU A 77 -6.21 -7.16 -6.64
N LEU A 78 -5.51 -6.30 -5.90
CA LEU A 78 -6.13 -5.43 -4.89
C LEU A 78 -6.78 -4.18 -5.50
N PHE A 79 -6.28 -3.65 -6.62
CA PHE A 79 -6.73 -2.35 -7.15
C PHE A 79 -8.18 -2.35 -7.63
N SER A 80 -8.72 -3.51 -8.00
CA SER A 80 -10.16 -3.68 -8.24
C SER A 80 -10.99 -3.25 -7.01
N VAL A 81 -10.57 -3.71 -5.82
CA VAL A 81 -11.20 -3.41 -4.53
C VAL A 81 -10.98 -1.96 -4.10
N TYR A 82 -9.81 -1.39 -4.39
CA TYR A 82 -9.55 0.03 -4.14
C TYR A 82 -10.55 0.94 -4.85
N ARG A 83 -10.87 0.65 -6.11
CA ARG A 83 -11.84 1.48 -6.86
C ARG A 83 -13.25 1.40 -6.29
N GLU A 84 -13.61 0.31 -5.61
CA GLU A 84 -14.92 0.17 -4.98
C GLU A 84 -15.10 1.15 -3.82
N THR A 85 -14.02 1.52 -3.10
CA THR A 85 -14.10 2.45 -1.96
C THR A 85 -14.53 3.85 -2.34
N TYR A 86 -14.51 4.21 -3.62
CA TYR A 86 -15.02 5.50 -4.08
C TYR A 86 -16.55 5.59 -4.09
N THR A 87 -17.24 4.46 -4.01
CA THR A 87 -18.70 4.40 -4.16
C THR A 87 -19.39 3.54 -3.11
N LYS A 88 -18.64 2.74 -2.33
CA LYS A 88 -19.18 1.75 -1.40
C LYS A 88 -18.31 1.61 -0.16
N GLU A 89 -18.95 1.46 0.99
CA GLU A 89 -18.31 0.98 2.21
C GLU A 89 -17.96 -0.51 2.08
N LEU A 90 -16.82 -0.90 2.65
CA LEU A 90 -16.34 -2.28 2.62
C LEU A 90 -16.67 -2.98 3.94
N SER A 91 -17.03 -4.26 3.88
CA SER A 91 -17.20 -5.05 5.10
C SER A 91 -15.87 -5.16 5.86
N PRO A 92 -15.87 -5.23 7.21
CA PRO A 92 -14.66 -5.40 8.00
C PRO A 92 -13.77 -6.57 7.56
N LYS A 93 -14.36 -7.70 7.15
CA LYS A 93 -13.63 -8.86 6.62
C LYS A 93 -12.81 -8.54 5.35
N ARG A 94 -13.35 -7.67 4.47
CA ARG A 94 -12.63 -7.22 3.26
C ARG A 94 -11.50 -6.25 3.62
N VAL A 95 -11.72 -5.35 4.58
CA VAL A 95 -10.68 -4.46 5.10
C VAL A 95 -9.53 -5.27 5.70
N GLU A 96 -9.86 -6.26 6.54
CA GLU A 96 -8.89 -7.16 7.16
C GLU A 96 -8.07 -7.93 6.11
N HIS A 97 -8.74 -8.43 5.06
CA HIS A 97 -8.07 -9.10 3.95
C HIS A 97 -7.06 -8.18 3.26
N ILE A 98 -7.46 -6.95 2.92
CA ILE A 98 -6.57 -5.95 2.32
C ILE A 98 -5.38 -5.65 3.23
N ARG A 99 -5.62 -5.44 4.53
CA ARG A 99 -4.55 -5.21 5.53
C ARG A 99 -3.55 -6.37 5.55
N LYS A 100 -4.02 -7.62 5.55
CA LYS A 100 -3.15 -8.81 5.55
C LYS A 100 -2.32 -8.89 4.28
N ARG A 101 -2.95 -8.74 3.10
CA ARG A 101 -2.25 -8.79 1.80
C ARG A 101 -1.20 -7.69 1.69
N ILE A 102 -1.52 -6.46 2.12
CA ILE A 102 -0.56 -5.36 2.14
C ILE A 102 0.52 -5.57 3.20
N GLY A 103 0.19 -6.20 4.32
CA GLY A 103 1.16 -6.60 5.34
C GLY A 103 2.24 -7.54 4.81
N GLU A 104 1.90 -8.51 3.94
CA GLU A 104 2.89 -9.39 3.29
C GLU A 104 3.91 -8.62 2.43
N ILE A 105 3.52 -7.45 1.93
CA ILE A 105 4.38 -6.59 1.10
C ILE A 105 5.42 -5.88 1.96
N PHE A 106 5.11 -5.54 3.22
CA PHE A 106 6.11 -5.04 4.17
C PHE A 106 7.20 -6.10 4.42
N ASP A 107 6.78 -7.37 4.60
CA ASP A 107 7.71 -8.48 4.78
C ASP A 107 8.60 -8.67 3.54
N TYR A 108 8.01 -8.66 2.34
CA TYR A 108 8.73 -8.68 1.06
C TYR A 108 9.71 -7.51 0.91
N ALA A 109 9.29 -6.32 1.36
CA ALA A 109 10.10 -5.10 1.34
C ALA A 109 11.22 -5.08 2.39
N LYS A 110 11.22 -6.04 3.32
CA LYS A 110 12.07 -6.04 4.52
C LYS A 110 11.92 -4.76 5.35
N ILE A 111 10.70 -4.24 5.39
CA ILE A 111 10.32 -3.09 6.21
C ILE A 111 9.56 -3.61 7.42
N GLU A 112 9.91 -3.13 8.62
CA GLU A 112 9.13 -3.41 9.81
C GLU A 112 7.70 -2.90 9.66
N LYS A 113 6.74 -3.83 9.69
CA LYS A 113 5.32 -3.54 9.55
C LYS A 113 4.75 -2.98 10.86
N PRO A 114 4.09 -1.81 10.84
CA PRO A 114 3.38 -1.31 12.01
C PRO A 114 2.26 -2.25 12.46
N THR A 115 1.96 -2.20 13.74
CA THR A 115 0.96 -3.01 14.43
C THR A 115 0.01 -2.14 15.23
N GLU A 116 -1.00 -2.73 15.84
CA GLU A 116 -1.92 -2.00 16.73
C GLU A 116 -1.23 -1.35 17.94
N LYS A 117 0.00 -1.77 18.28
CA LYS A 117 0.79 -1.13 19.35
C LYS A 117 1.34 0.24 18.95
N ASP A 118 1.34 0.54 17.65
CA ASP A 118 1.84 1.78 17.06
C ASP A 118 0.72 2.82 16.85
N LEU A 119 -0.49 2.55 17.37
CA LEU A 119 -1.66 3.44 17.36
C LEU A 119 -1.66 4.44 18.51
#